data_AF-A0A1F2TGD6-F1
#
_entry.id   AF-A0A1F2TGD6-F1
#
_cell.length_a   1.000
_cell.length_b   1.000
_cell.length_c   1.000
_cell.angle_alpha   90.00
_cell.angle_beta   90.00
_cell.angle_gamma   90.00
#
_symmetry.space_group_name_H-M   'P 1'
#
loop_
_entity.id
_entity.type
_entity.pdbx_description
1 polymer ?
#
loop_
_entity_poly.entity_id
_entity_poly.type
_entity_poly.pdbx_seq_one_letter_code
_entity_poly.pdbx_strand_id
1 'polypeptide(L)' 'MTTTNETKESKFLMILLAARRARQIQAGAKPLVHTTARKSTRIAQEEIKAGVLPFEVLPPESTEETEKEAPPAAKPKK' A
#
# COMPACT_ATOMS: atom_id res chain seq x y z
N MET A 1 -24.09 2.53 -1.24
CA MET A 1 -24.05 1.50 -0.19
C MET A 1 -22.63 0.94 -0.15
N THR A 2 -21.70 1.60 0.54
CA THR A 2 -20.31 1.13 0.68
C THR A 2 -20.17 0.52 2.07
N THR A 3 -20.00 -0.80 2.08
CA THR A 3 -19.98 -1.69 3.23
C THR A 3 -19.01 -1.22 4.32
N THR A 4 -19.54 -0.97 5.51
CA THR A 4 -18.79 -0.66 6.74
C THR A 4 -18.04 -1.90 7.19
N ASN A 5 -16.72 -1.94 6.98
CA ASN A 5 -15.86 -2.95 7.61
C ASN A 5 -15.54 -2.50 9.04
N GLU A 6 -16.53 -2.60 9.93
CA GLU A 6 -16.30 -2.57 11.36
C GLU A 6 -15.50 -3.82 11.74
N THR A 7 -14.17 -3.77 11.76
CA THR A 7 -13.34 -4.61 12.64
C THR A 7 -11.85 -4.26 12.50
N LYS A 8 -11.37 -3.45 13.46
CA LYS A 8 -9.97 -3.24 13.86
C LYS A 8 -9.09 -2.54 12.80
N GLU A 9 -8.82 -1.26 13.03
CA GLU A 9 -7.64 -0.60 12.51
C GLU A 9 -6.38 -1.27 13.05
N SER A 10 -6.00 -2.40 12.46
CA SER A 10 -4.75 -3.06 12.79
C SER A 10 -3.62 -2.13 12.34
N LYS A 11 -2.85 -1.61 13.31
CA LYS A 11 -1.66 -0.79 13.05
C LYS A 11 -0.73 -1.45 12.04
N PHE A 12 -0.68 -2.79 12.03
CA PHE A 12 0.08 -3.56 11.06
C PHE A 12 -0.45 -3.44 9.63
N LEU A 13 -1.77 -3.57 9.43
CA LEU A 13 -2.39 -3.40 8.11
C LEU A 13 -2.14 -1.99 7.57
N MET A 14 -2.24 -0.97 8.43
CA MET A 14 -1.92 0.40 8.05
C MET A 14 -0.48 0.52 7.53
N ILE A 15 0.50 -0.07 8.23
CA ILE A 15 1.92 -0.03 7.82
C ILE A 15 2.12 -0.75 6.47
N LEU A 16 1.52 -1.93 6.30
CA LEU A 16 1.65 -2.71 5.07
C LEU A 16 1.00 -2.01 3.87
N LEU A 17 -0.21 -1.48 4.06
CA LEU A 17 -0.93 -0.74 3.03
C LEU A 17 -0.18 0.55 2.66
N ALA A 18 0.30 1.29 3.67
CA ALA A 18 1.09 2.50 3.45
C ALA A 18 2.38 2.21 2.70
N ALA A 19 3.08 1.13 3.04
CA ALA A 19 4.32 0.73 2.37
C ALA A 19 4.06 0.33 0.91
N ARG A 20 3.03 -0.49 0.66
CA ARG A 20 2.64 -0.89 -0.70
C ARG A 20 2.27 0.33 -1.53
N ARG A 21 1.49 1.25 -0.97
CA ARG A 21 1.06 2.46 -1.65
C ARG A 21 2.22 3.44 -1.89
N ALA A 22 3.12 3.61 -0.92
CA ALA A 22 4.30 4.45 -1.07
C ALA A 22 5.19 3.99 -2.24
N ARG A 23 5.33 2.67 -2.46
CA ARG A 23 6.04 2.12 -3.63
C ARG A 23 5.38 2.50 -4.95
N GLN A 24 4.05 2.50 -5.03
CA GLN A 24 3.34 2.95 -6.23
C GLN A 24 3.63 4.42 -6.53
N ILE A 25 3.60 5.28 -5.51
CA ILE A 25 3.89 6.71 -5.66
C ILE A 25 5.36 6.92 -6.08
N GLN A 26 6.29 6.16 -5.52
CA GLN A 26 7.70 6.19 -5.94
C GLN A 26 7.90 5.74 -7.40
N ALA A 27 7.09 4.81 -7.87
CA ALA A 27 7.07 4.38 -9.28
C ALA A 27 6.38 5.40 -10.22
N GLY A 28 5.90 6.54 -9.71
CA GLY A 28 5.27 7.59 -10.50
C GLY A 28 3.73 7.54 -10.53
N ALA A 29 3.09 6.72 -9.68
CA ALA A 29 1.64 6.75 -9.55
C ALA A 29 1.18 8.11 -9.00
N LYS A 30 0.05 8.61 -9.53
CA LYS A 30 -0.53 9.87 -9.09
C LYS A 30 -1.09 9.75 -7.65
N PRO A 31 -0.79 10.71 -6.76
CA PRO A 31 -1.48 10.86 -5.49
C PRO A 31 -2.98 11.11 -5.71
N LEU A 32 -3.83 10.47 -4.90
CA LEU A 32 -5.28 10.68 -4.88
C LEU A 32 -5.66 11.88 -3.98
N VAL A 33 -4.79 12.23 -3.03
CA VAL A 33 -4.98 13.37 -2.12
C VAL A 33 -4.02 14.49 -2.48
N HIS A 34 -4.50 15.73 -2.43
CA HIS A 34 -3.65 16.91 -2.54
C HIS A 34 -2.91 17.13 -1.22
N THR A 35 -1.63 16.78 -1.21
CA THR A 35 -0.78 16.85 -0.01
C THR A 35 0.36 17.83 -0.21
N THR A 36 0.73 18.59 0.83
CA THR A 36 1.96 19.42 0.81
C THR A 36 3.23 18.60 1.06
N ALA A 37 3.06 17.34 1.49
CA ALA A 37 4.16 16.44 1.79
C ALA A 37 4.87 15.97 0.51
N ARG A 38 6.20 16.05 0.51
CA ARG A 38 7.04 15.54 -0.59
C ARG A 38 7.42 14.05 -0.43
N LYS A 39 7.29 13.50 0.78
CA LYS A 39 7.69 12.12 1.08
C LYS A 39 6.56 11.16 0.72
N SER A 40 6.81 10.20 -0.17
CA SER A 40 5.81 9.23 -0.65
C SER A 40 5.08 8.48 0.47
N THR A 41 5.79 8.11 1.54
CA THR A 41 5.20 7.43 2.71
C THR A 41 4.18 8.32 3.44
N ARG A 42 4.42 9.62 3.49
CA ARG A 42 3.51 10.56 4.17
C ARG A 42 2.26 10.81 3.34
N ILE A 43 2.41 10.90 2.01
CA ILE A 43 1.28 10.95 1.08
C ILE A 43 0.41 9.69 1.23
N ALA A 44 1.02 8.50 1.24
CA ALA A 44 0.30 7.24 1.43
C ALA A 44 -0.44 7.18 2.79
N GLN A 45 0.18 7.68 3.87
CA GLN A 45 -0.49 7.77 5.18
C GLN A 45 -1.67 8.72 5.16
N GLU A 46 -1.55 9.88 4.49
CA GLU A 46 -2.64 10.85 4.36
C GLU A 46 -3.79 10.30 3.51
N GLU A 47 -3.50 9.55 2.44
CA GLU A 47 -4.51 8.84 1.65
C GLU A 47 -5.25 7.75 2.43
N ILE A 48 -4.54 6.99 3.28
CA ILE A 48 -5.17 5.98 4.16
C ILE A 48 -6.06 6.66 5.20
N LYS A 49 -5.57 7.72 5.85
CA LYS A 49 -6.35 8.49 6.83
C LYS A 49 -7.59 9.15 6.22
N ALA A 50 -7.50 9.56 4.96
CA ALA A 50 -8.62 10.13 4.22
C ALA A 50 -9.62 9.05 3.72
N GLY A 51 -9.30 7.76 3.85
CA GLY A 51 -10.17 6.65 3.42
C GLY A 51 -10.37 6.57 1.91
N VAL A 52 -9.51 7.21 1.11
CA VAL A 52 -9.65 7.30 -0.35
C VAL A 52 -9.04 6.09 -1.06
N LEU A 53 -8.25 5.28 -0.35
CA LEU A 53 -7.61 4.09 -0.90
C LEU A 53 -8.56 2.89 -0.86
N PRO A 54 -9.02 2.37 -2.01
CA PRO A 54 -9.76 1.12 -2.04
C PRO A 54 -8.81 -0.04 -1.74
N PHE A 55 -9.11 -0.81 -0.70
CA PHE A 55 -8.44 -2.08 -0.42
C PHE A 55 -9.47 -3.12 0.00
N GLU A 56 -9.25 -4.35 -0.44
CA GLU A 56 -10.07 -5.49 -0.07
C GLU A 56 -9.20 -6.46 0.73
N VAL A 57 -9.69 -6.85 1.91
CA VAL A 57 -9.04 -7.88 2.73
C VAL A 57 -9.75 -9.18 2.40
N LEU A 58 -9.10 -10.03 1.60
CA LEU A 58 -9.62 -11.37 1.37
C LEU A 58 -9.48 -12.20 2.65
N PRO A 59 -10.50 -13.01 3.02
CA PRO A 59 -10.35 -13.95 4.12
C PRO A 59 -9.21 -14.92 3.80
N PRO A 60 -8.46 -15.39 4.82
CA PRO A 60 -7.44 -16.40 4.61
C PRO A 60 -8.13 -17.70 4.18
N GLU A 61 -8.15 -17.95 2.88
CA GLU A 61 -8.32 -19.30 2.34
C GLU A 61 -7.17 -20.12 2.93
N SER A 62 -7.49 -21.08 3.80
CA SER A 62 -6.54 -22.06 4.30
C SER A 62 -5.98 -22.87 3.13
N THR A 63 -4.84 -22.47 2.56
CA THR A 63 -3.76 -23.32 2.02
C THR A 63 -2.76 -22.50 1.19
N GLU A 64 -1.49 -22.56 1.63
CA GLU A 64 -0.28 -22.85 0.84
C GLU A 64 0.10 -21.95 -0.37
N GLU A 65 1.28 -21.33 -0.22
CA GLU A 65 2.28 -21.02 -1.25
C GLU A 65 1.83 -20.29 -2.53
N THR A 66 2.14 -18.99 -2.62
CA THR A 66 2.81 -18.48 -3.83
C THR A 66 3.80 -17.38 -3.44
N GLU A 67 5.01 -17.85 -3.19
CA GLU A 67 6.24 -17.13 -3.47
C GLU A 67 6.15 -16.50 -4.88
N LYS A 68 6.11 -15.17 -4.94
CA LYS A 68 6.65 -14.44 -6.08
C LYS A 68 7.86 -13.66 -5.62
N GLU A 69 8.93 -14.42 -5.45
CA GLU A 69 10.28 -14.00 -5.78
C GLU A 69 10.32 -13.47 -7.23
N ALA A 70 10.96 -12.32 -7.41
CA ALA A 70 11.98 -12.07 -8.44
C ALA A 70 12.58 -10.65 -8.22
N PRO A 71 13.86 -10.39 -8.54
CA PRO A 71 15.01 -10.43 -7.61
C PRO A 71 15.75 -9.06 -7.55
N PRO A 72 16.84 -8.92 -6.75
CA PRO A 72 17.53 -7.65 -6.51
C PRO A 72 18.50 -7.22 -7.63
N ALA A 73 18.67 -5.89 -7.72
CA ALA A 73 19.73 -5.10 -8.37
C ALA A 73 20.84 -5.80 -9.19
N ALA A 74 21.01 -5.39 -10.45
CA ALA A 74 22.30 -5.40 -11.15
C ALA A 74 22.53 -4.07 -11.89
N LYS A 75 23.57 -3.35 -11.49
CA LYS A 75 24.10 -2.14 -12.15
C LYS A 75 24.75 -2.54 -13.48
N PRO A 76 24.57 -1.83 -14.61
CA PRO A 76 25.49 -1.97 -15.73
C PRO A 76 26.72 -1.07 -15.50
N LYS A 77 27.91 -1.68 -15.35
CA LYS A 77 29.18 -1.05 -15.70
C LYS A 77 29.76 -1.81 -16.89
N LYS A 78 29.91 -1.16 -18.03
CA LYS A 78 30.90 -1.48 -19.04
C LYS A 78 31.34 -0.19 -19.70
#